data_AF-A0A927GAB9-F1
#
_entry.id   AF-A0A927GAB9-F1
#
_cell.length_a   1.000
_cell.length_b   1.000
_cell.length_c   1.000
_cell.angle_alpha   90.00
_cell.angle_beta   90.00
_cell.angle_gamma   90.00
#
_symmetry.space_group_name_H-M   'P 1'
#
loop_
_entity.id
_entity.type
_entity.pdbx_description
1 polymer ?
#
loop_
_entity_poly.entity_id
_entity_poly.type
_entity_poly.pdbx_seq_one_letter_code
_entity_poly.pdbx_strand_id
1 'polypeptide(L)'
;MKTIQFRIIGLFLLQFFVINQLLAQQEFDVRKVRWGFSPKQVRDADTLKPTSVKKEKITYTRVPLADRKVGLEYEFNGDSLLSANYYYYVLPGITEADVKQTAVDLAALITDKYGKGKTAQVGELQTVTWLTPRTQIRLALGNTDRGWSLEITYLCRVCSGDPKDAEQAKKPWKPLKEVQDL
;
A
#
# COMPACT_ATOMS: atom_id res chain seq x y z
N MET A 1 3.85 45.30 -34.61
CA MET A 1 3.05 44.06 -34.51
C MET A 1 3.85 42.80 -34.16
N LYS A 2 5.07 42.58 -34.67
CA LYS A 2 5.86 41.37 -34.37
C LYS A 2 6.21 41.17 -32.87
N THR A 3 6.45 42.24 -32.13
CA THR A 3 6.79 42.19 -30.69
C THR A 3 5.66 41.74 -29.77
N ILE A 4 4.39 41.89 -30.17
CA ILE A 4 3.23 41.48 -29.37
C ILE A 4 3.03 39.96 -29.47
N GLN A 5 3.27 39.37 -30.65
CA GLN A 5 3.14 37.92 -30.85
C GLN A 5 4.17 37.11 -30.05
N PHE A 6 5.41 37.59 -29.93
CA PHE A 6 6.43 36.92 -29.11
C PHE A 6 6.06 36.88 -27.61
N ARG A 7 5.38 37.91 -27.10
CA ARG A 7 4.95 37.96 -25.68
C ARG A 7 3.83 36.97 -25.39
N ILE A 8 2.90 36.78 -26.32
CA ILE A 8 1.79 35.83 -26.16
C ILE A 8 2.29 34.38 -26.18
N ILE A 9 3.22 34.06 -27.09
CA ILE A 9 3.82 32.72 -27.18
C ILE A 9 4.61 32.39 -25.91
N GLY A 10 5.37 33.34 -25.37
CA GLY A 10 6.10 33.15 -24.11
C GLY A 10 5.17 32.87 -22.92
N LEU A 11 4.04 33.56 -22.84
CA LEU A 11 3.05 33.34 -21.77
C LEU A 11 2.40 31.95 -21.87
N PHE A 12 2.10 31.49 -23.08
CA PHE A 12 1.50 30.17 -23.33
C PHE A 12 2.47 29.03 -22.98
N LEU A 13 3.75 29.17 -23.33
CA LEU A 13 4.78 28.19 -22.99
C LEU A 13 5.02 28.10 -21.48
N LEU A 14 4.98 29.24 -20.77
CA LEU A 14 5.11 29.27 -19.31
C LEU A 14 3.92 28.54 -18.65
N GLN A 15 2.69 28.75 -19.13
CA GLN A 15 1.51 28.04 -18.62
C GLN A 15 1.58 26.53 -18.90
N PHE A 16 2.04 26.14 -20.10
CA PHE A 16 2.24 24.73 -20.44
C PHE A 16 3.29 24.05 -19.54
N PHE A 17 4.36 24.77 -19.17
CA PHE A 17 5.39 24.25 -18.28
C PHE A 17 4.86 24.02 -16.86
N VAL A 18 4.07 24.95 -16.33
CA VAL A 18 3.47 24.83 -14.98
C VAL A 18 2.45 23.68 -14.91
N ILE A 19 1.65 23.46 -15.97
CA ILE A 19 0.68 22.36 -16.02
C ILE A 19 1.39 21.00 -16.05
N ASN A 20 2.51 20.88 -16.77
CA ASN A 20 3.29 19.63 -16.81
C ASN A 20 3.96 19.31 -15.46
N GLN A 21 4.37 20.31 -14.68
CA GLN A 21 4.91 20.06 -13.33
C GLN A 21 3.82 19.60 -12.34
N LEU A 22 2.57 20.02 -12.51
CA LEU A 22 1.45 19.53 -11.69
C LEU A 22 1.06 18.09 -12.03
N LEU A 23 1.17 17.67 -13.29
CA LEU A 23 0.91 16.29 -13.72
C LEU A 23 2.06 15.33 -13.34
N ALA A 24 3.30 15.81 -13.32
CA ALA A 24 4.46 15.05 -12.84
C ALA A 24 4.42 14.76 -11.33
N GLN A 25 3.53 15.43 -10.59
CA GLN A 25 3.30 15.18 -9.16
C GLN A 25 2.25 14.10 -8.88
N GLN A 26 1.65 13.49 -9.91
CA GLN A 26 1.14 12.13 -9.79
C GLN A 26 2.32 11.16 -9.84
N GLU A 27 3.25 11.30 -8.89
CA GLU A 27 4.13 10.18 -8.56
C GLU A 27 3.26 8.95 -8.41
N PHE A 28 3.73 7.80 -8.93
CA PHE A 28 3.15 6.49 -8.69
C PHE A 28 3.22 6.20 -7.19
N ASP A 29 2.37 6.88 -6.43
CA ASP A 29 2.32 6.79 -5.01
C ASP A 29 1.55 5.51 -4.71
N VAL A 30 2.24 4.57 -4.06
CA VAL A 30 1.58 3.45 -3.40
C VAL A 30 0.57 3.98 -2.36
N ARG A 31 0.60 5.29 -2.04
CA ARG A 31 -0.19 5.92 -0.99
C ARG A 31 -1.16 7.00 -1.50
N LYS A 32 -2.46 6.71 -1.43
CA LYS A 32 -3.53 7.73 -1.21
C LYS A 32 -4.05 7.74 0.24
N VAL A 33 -3.42 6.94 1.10
CA VAL A 33 -3.89 6.63 2.46
C VAL A 33 -3.75 7.83 3.40
N ARG A 34 -4.89 8.29 3.91
CA ARG A 34 -4.99 9.33 4.95
C ARG A 34 -5.35 8.69 6.29
N TRP A 35 -4.38 8.63 7.19
CA TRP A 35 -4.58 8.04 8.51
C TRP A 35 -5.62 8.80 9.33
N GLY A 36 -6.41 8.05 10.12
CA GLY A 36 -7.55 8.58 10.86
C GLY A 36 -8.84 8.72 10.05
N PHE A 37 -8.82 8.37 8.76
CA PHE A 37 -10.06 8.31 7.98
C PHE A 37 -10.98 7.21 8.49
N SER A 38 -12.28 7.51 8.54
CA SER A 38 -13.31 6.52 8.79
C SER A 38 -13.58 5.64 7.58
N PRO A 39 -14.24 4.47 7.74
CA PRO A 39 -14.64 3.62 6.63
C PRO A 39 -15.45 4.36 5.56
N LYS A 40 -16.26 5.36 5.97
CA LYS A 40 -16.99 6.21 5.02
C LYS A 40 -16.04 7.11 4.24
N GLN A 41 -15.15 7.83 4.92
CA GLN A 41 -14.21 8.75 4.28
C GLN A 41 -13.24 8.04 3.32
N VAL A 42 -12.81 6.81 3.65
CA VAL A 42 -12.00 6.00 2.74
C VAL A 42 -12.76 5.71 1.44
N ARG A 43 -14.01 5.26 1.53
CA ARG A 43 -14.85 4.99 0.34
C ARG A 43 -15.13 6.25 -0.47
N ASP A 44 -15.35 7.38 0.18
CA ASP A 44 -15.65 8.65 -0.50
C ASP A 44 -14.39 9.22 -1.19
N ALA A 45 -13.20 8.90 -0.69
CA ALA A 45 -11.93 9.34 -1.27
C ALA A 45 -11.41 8.43 -2.40
N ASP A 46 -11.81 7.17 -2.41
CA ASP A 46 -11.46 6.22 -3.46
C ASP A 46 -12.36 6.35 -4.68
N THR A 47 -11.76 6.29 -5.86
CA THR A 47 -12.50 6.31 -7.14
C THR A 47 -13.04 4.93 -7.53
N LEU A 48 -12.51 3.87 -6.93
CA LEU A 48 -12.91 2.49 -7.20
C LEU A 48 -14.04 2.07 -6.28
N LYS A 49 -14.88 1.14 -6.74
CA LYS A 49 -15.89 0.51 -5.88
C LYS A 49 -15.26 -0.64 -5.09
N PRO A 50 -15.52 -0.75 -3.78
CA PRO A 50 -15.03 -1.87 -3.00
C PRO A 50 -15.71 -3.17 -3.41
N THR A 51 -14.94 -4.25 -3.42
CA THR A 51 -15.41 -5.62 -3.67
C THR A 51 -16.07 -6.21 -2.43
N SER A 52 -15.65 -5.78 -1.23
CA SER A 52 -16.23 -6.20 0.05
C SER A 52 -16.13 -5.07 1.07
N VAL A 53 -17.19 -4.92 1.89
CA VAL A 53 -17.24 -3.96 2.99
C VAL A 53 -17.71 -4.71 4.24
N LYS A 54 -16.84 -4.80 5.23
CA LYS A 54 -17.10 -5.35 6.57
C LYS A 54 -16.89 -4.24 7.60
N LYS A 55 -17.32 -4.48 8.84
CA LYS A 55 -17.22 -3.50 9.95
C LYS A 55 -15.79 -2.94 10.11
N GLU A 56 -14.79 -3.81 10.07
CA GLU A 56 -13.39 -3.45 10.37
C GLU A 56 -12.49 -3.52 9.13
N LYS A 57 -13.07 -3.77 7.95
CA LYS A 57 -12.29 -4.03 6.74
C LYS A 57 -13.01 -3.59 5.46
N ILE A 58 -12.27 -2.96 4.55
CA ILE A 58 -12.73 -2.69 3.19
C ILE A 58 -11.74 -3.35 2.22
N THR A 59 -12.25 -4.12 1.26
CA THR A 59 -11.43 -4.82 0.28
C THR A 59 -11.74 -4.32 -1.12
N TYR A 60 -10.69 -4.05 -1.89
CA TYR A 60 -10.75 -3.76 -3.31
C TYR A 60 -9.96 -4.83 -4.07
N THR A 61 -10.43 -5.16 -5.27
CA THR A 61 -9.70 -6.01 -6.20
C THR A 61 -9.29 -5.19 -7.42
N ARG A 62 -8.16 -5.57 -8.04
CA ARG A 62 -7.65 -4.97 -9.27
C ARG A 62 -7.30 -3.47 -9.14
N VAL A 63 -6.81 -3.06 -7.98
CA VAL A 63 -6.29 -1.71 -7.76
C VAL A 63 -5.02 -1.52 -8.59
N PRO A 64 -4.91 -0.47 -9.41
CA PRO A 64 -3.68 -0.19 -10.14
C PRO A 64 -2.58 0.22 -9.15
N LEU A 65 -1.44 -0.44 -9.24
CA LEU A 65 -0.24 -0.09 -8.49
C LEU A 65 0.95 -0.20 -9.44
N ALA A 66 1.65 0.90 -9.73
CA ALA A 66 2.62 0.95 -10.83
C ALA A 66 2.00 0.45 -12.16
N ASP A 67 2.62 -0.52 -12.81
CA ASP A 67 2.21 -1.14 -14.08
C ASP A 67 1.31 -2.38 -13.91
N ARG A 68 0.86 -2.68 -12.69
CA ARG A 68 0.15 -3.93 -12.37
C ARG A 68 -1.14 -3.70 -11.59
N LYS A 69 -1.93 -4.77 -11.46
CA LYS A 69 -3.18 -4.81 -10.70
C LYS A 69 -2.99 -5.67 -9.47
N VAL A 70 -3.28 -5.11 -8.30
CA VAL A 70 -3.15 -5.77 -7.00
C VAL A 70 -4.49 -5.81 -6.27
N GLY A 71 -4.58 -6.60 -5.23
CA GLY A 71 -5.64 -6.41 -4.23
C GLY A 71 -5.21 -5.38 -3.20
N LEU A 72 -6.19 -4.78 -2.53
CA LEU A 72 -5.99 -3.80 -1.47
C LEU A 72 -7.00 -4.05 -0.36
N GLU A 73 -6.50 -4.20 0.85
CA GLU A 73 -7.30 -4.27 2.06
C GLU A 73 -6.98 -3.08 2.96
N TYR A 74 -8.02 -2.34 3.35
CA TYR A 74 -7.95 -1.40 4.44
C TYR A 74 -8.50 -2.05 5.70
N GLU A 75 -7.78 -1.89 6.82
CA GLU A 75 -8.25 -2.31 8.14
C GLU A 75 -8.42 -1.11 9.05
N PHE A 76 -9.46 -1.16 9.88
CA PHE A 76 -9.87 -0.07 10.75
C PHE A 76 -9.79 -0.51 12.20
N ASN A 77 -9.29 0.38 13.04
CA ASN A 77 -9.39 0.28 14.50
C ASN A 77 -10.51 1.23 14.96
N GLY A 78 -11.68 0.68 15.24
CA GLY A 78 -12.89 1.48 15.40
C GLY A 78 -13.20 2.29 14.14
N ASP A 79 -13.36 3.59 14.27
CA ASP A 79 -13.64 4.52 13.16
C ASP A 79 -12.39 5.12 12.52
N SER A 80 -11.21 4.57 12.77
CA SER A 80 -9.95 5.11 12.24
C SER A 80 -9.17 4.08 11.45
N LEU A 81 -8.74 4.48 10.25
CA LEU A 81 -7.89 3.66 9.39
C LEU A 81 -6.57 3.33 10.07
N LEU A 82 -6.30 2.03 10.22
CA LEU A 82 -5.14 1.46 10.88
C LEU A 82 -4.09 1.01 9.87
N SER A 83 -4.50 0.26 8.85
CA SER A 83 -3.59 -0.34 7.89
C SER A 83 -4.14 -0.30 6.46
N ALA A 84 -3.21 -0.37 5.51
CA ALA A 84 -3.50 -0.62 4.10
C ALA A 84 -2.54 -1.72 3.63
N ASN A 85 -3.08 -2.87 3.24
CA ASN A 85 -2.32 -4.01 2.75
C ASN A 85 -2.58 -4.21 1.27
N TYR A 86 -1.54 -3.98 0.45
CA TYR A 86 -1.55 -4.36 -0.95
C TYR A 86 -1.02 -5.77 -1.07
N TYR A 87 -1.72 -6.63 -1.79
CA TYR A 87 -1.30 -8.01 -1.98
C TYR A 87 -1.32 -8.37 -3.46
N TYR A 88 -0.23 -8.99 -3.89
CA TYR A 88 -0.06 -9.55 -5.21
C TYR A 88 -0.02 -11.07 -5.08
N TYR A 89 -1.14 -11.70 -5.46
CA TYR A 89 -1.29 -13.15 -5.48
C TYR A 89 -0.90 -13.74 -6.82
N VAL A 90 -0.52 -15.02 -6.80
CA VAL A 90 -0.39 -15.85 -8.00
C VAL A 90 -1.78 -16.10 -8.56
N LEU A 91 -2.17 -15.27 -9.53
CA LEU A 91 -3.22 -15.63 -10.50
C LEU A 91 -2.64 -16.63 -11.50
N PRO A 92 -3.49 -17.43 -12.19
CA PRO A 92 -3.03 -18.27 -13.28
C PRO A 92 -2.19 -17.44 -14.28
N GLY A 93 -0.94 -17.85 -14.50
CA GLY A 93 0.00 -17.17 -15.39
C GLY A 93 1.05 -16.26 -14.71
N ILE A 94 0.96 -16.03 -13.39
CA ILE A 94 2.02 -15.35 -12.63
C ILE A 94 3.02 -16.40 -12.14
N THR A 95 4.29 -16.24 -12.50
CA THR A 95 5.39 -17.13 -12.09
C THR A 95 6.08 -16.63 -10.83
N GLU A 96 6.86 -17.51 -10.18
CA GLU A 96 7.76 -17.11 -9.08
C GLU A 96 8.71 -15.98 -9.51
N ALA A 97 9.24 -16.06 -10.73
CA ALA A 97 10.14 -15.04 -11.27
C ALA A 97 9.43 -13.68 -11.37
N ASP A 98 8.16 -13.66 -11.80
CA ASP A 98 7.37 -12.44 -11.87
C ASP A 98 7.16 -11.82 -10.48
N VAL A 99 6.85 -12.64 -9.47
CA VAL A 99 6.66 -12.16 -8.09
C VAL A 99 7.96 -11.62 -7.51
N LYS A 100 9.10 -12.28 -7.74
CA LYS A 100 10.42 -11.84 -7.29
C LYS A 100 10.84 -10.54 -7.98
N GLN A 101 10.68 -10.44 -9.30
CA GLN A 101 10.96 -9.20 -10.03
C GLN A 101 10.06 -8.07 -9.54
N THR A 102 8.76 -8.36 -9.35
CA THR A 102 7.79 -7.42 -8.80
C THR A 102 8.22 -6.88 -7.43
N ALA A 103 8.77 -7.75 -6.57
CA ALA A 103 9.29 -7.35 -5.26
C ALA A 103 10.48 -6.40 -5.37
N VAL A 104 11.40 -6.64 -6.32
CA VAL A 104 12.55 -5.75 -6.57
C VAL A 104 12.07 -4.37 -7.04
N ASP A 105 11.16 -4.33 -8.02
CA ASP A 105 10.64 -3.06 -8.56
C ASP A 105 9.94 -2.24 -7.48
N LEU A 106 9.06 -2.88 -6.69
CA LEU A 106 8.32 -2.19 -5.62
C LEU A 106 9.26 -1.76 -4.49
N ALA A 107 10.26 -2.57 -4.13
CA ALA A 107 11.27 -2.17 -3.16
C ALA A 107 12.06 -0.95 -3.64
N ALA A 108 12.40 -0.88 -4.93
CA ALA A 108 13.10 0.26 -5.52
C ALA A 108 12.23 1.53 -5.45
N LEU A 109 10.96 1.46 -5.85
CA LEU A 109 10.01 2.58 -5.77
C LEU A 109 9.83 3.10 -4.33
N ILE A 110 9.66 2.19 -3.37
CA ILE A 110 9.52 2.58 -1.96
C ILE A 110 10.84 3.17 -1.43
N THR A 111 11.98 2.62 -1.86
CA THR A 111 13.31 3.12 -1.45
C THR A 111 13.63 4.49 -2.00
N ASP A 112 13.27 4.76 -3.26
CA ASP A 112 13.42 6.08 -3.86
C ASP A 112 12.66 7.15 -3.05
N LYS A 113 11.44 6.81 -2.62
CA LYS A 113 10.58 7.72 -1.86
C LYS A 113 10.93 7.88 -0.38
N TYR A 114 11.27 6.79 0.31
CA TYR A 114 11.42 6.77 1.77
C TYR A 114 12.86 6.53 2.24
N GLY A 115 13.81 6.41 1.31
CA GLY A 115 15.19 6.05 1.59
C GLY A 115 15.40 4.54 1.80
N LYS A 116 16.60 4.17 2.21
CA LYS A 116 16.99 2.75 2.36
C LYS A 116 16.21 2.07 3.49
N GLY A 117 15.52 0.98 3.15
CA GLY A 117 14.84 0.11 4.12
C GLY A 117 15.78 -0.84 4.85
N LYS A 118 15.29 -1.41 5.97
CA LYS A 118 15.96 -2.49 6.71
C LYS A 118 15.47 -3.84 6.20
N THR A 119 16.37 -4.64 5.67
CA THR A 119 16.08 -6.00 5.19
C THR A 119 16.24 -7.02 6.33
N ALA A 120 15.33 -7.99 6.39
CA ALA A 120 15.44 -9.17 7.23
C ALA A 120 14.97 -10.40 6.46
N GLN A 121 15.61 -11.55 6.69
CA GLN A 121 15.26 -12.82 6.06
C GLN A 121 15.11 -13.90 7.13
N VAL A 122 14.01 -14.65 7.08
CA VAL A 122 13.71 -15.77 7.99
C VAL A 122 13.21 -16.93 7.14
N GLY A 123 14.06 -17.93 6.92
CA GLY A 123 13.78 -19.00 5.96
C GLY A 123 13.60 -18.45 4.54
N GLU A 124 12.47 -18.77 3.91
CA GLU A 124 12.08 -18.27 2.58
C GLU A 124 11.39 -16.90 2.62
N LEU A 125 11.06 -16.38 3.81
CA LEU A 125 10.44 -15.08 3.96
C LEU A 125 11.51 -13.98 3.97
N GLN A 126 11.48 -13.13 2.95
CA GLN A 126 12.25 -11.90 2.89
C GLN A 126 11.34 -10.71 3.20
N THR A 127 11.79 -9.82 4.08
CA THR A 127 11.09 -8.57 4.40
C THR A 127 12.01 -7.37 4.24
N VAL A 128 11.45 -6.26 3.77
CA VAL A 128 12.10 -4.95 3.78
C VAL A 128 11.17 -3.98 4.51
N THR A 129 11.71 -3.27 5.51
CA THR A 129 10.93 -2.37 6.35
C THR A 129 11.44 -0.94 6.24
N TRP A 130 10.54 0.01 5.97
CA TRP A 130 10.79 1.44 6.03
C TRP A 130 10.00 2.06 7.16
N LEU A 131 10.59 3.05 7.82
CA LEU A 131 9.96 3.77 8.91
C LEU A 131 9.89 5.25 8.58
N THR A 132 8.69 5.79 8.73
CA THR A 132 8.44 7.23 8.76
C THR A 132 7.94 7.60 10.16
N PRO A 133 7.80 8.90 10.48
CA PRO A 133 7.32 9.32 11.79
C PRO A 133 5.98 8.70 12.20
N ARG A 134 5.05 8.50 11.24
CA ARG A 134 3.69 8.00 11.52
C ARG A 134 3.39 6.62 10.93
N THR A 135 4.25 6.09 10.07
CA THR A 135 3.94 4.89 9.28
C THR A 135 5.11 3.94 9.23
N GLN A 136 4.83 2.66 9.48
CA GLN A 136 5.70 1.55 9.14
C GLN A 136 5.25 0.99 7.79
N ILE A 137 6.20 0.79 6.89
CA ILE A 137 5.96 0.20 5.57
C ILE A 137 6.73 -1.10 5.55
N ARG A 138 6.07 -2.22 5.27
CA ARG A 138 6.68 -3.54 5.18
C ARG A 138 6.38 -4.14 3.82
N LEU A 139 7.41 -4.45 3.06
CA LEU A 139 7.33 -5.34 1.90
C LEU A 139 7.70 -6.74 2.38
N ALA A 140 6.85 -7.73 2.15
CA ALA A 140 7.08 -9.13 2.50
C ALA A 140 6.95 -9.99 1.26
N LEU A 141 8.01 -10.73 0.94
CA LEU A 141 8.09 -11.69 -0.15
C LEU A 141 8.33 -13.06 0.48
N GLY A 142 7.46 -14.03 0.19
CA GLY A 142 7.64 -15.38 0.72
C GLY A 142 6.71 -16.40 0.09
N ASN A 143 7.06 -17.66 0.30
CA ASN A 143 6.24 -18.80 -0.12
C ASN A 143 5.19 -19.10 0.96
N THR A 144 3.96 -19.32 0.53
CA THR A 144 2.82 -19.71 1.38
C THR A 144 2.27 -21.04 0.88
N ASP A 145 1.32 -21.65 1.59
CA ASP A 145 0.65 -22.87 1.12
C ASP A 145 -0.04 -22.70 -0.25
N ARG A 146 -0.26 -21.44 -0.68
CA ARG A 146 -0.85 -21.07 -1.96
C ARG A 146 0.18 -20.61 -3.00
N GLY A 147 1.47 -20.83 -2.74
CA GLY A 147 2.60 -20.41 -3.56
C GLY A 147 3.21 -19.08 -3.12
N TRP A 148 4.09 -18.54 -3.97
CA TRP A 148 4.77 -17.27 -3.73
C TRP A 148 3.78 -16.11 -3.61
N SER A 149 4.02 -15.24 -2.63
CA SER A 149 3.19 -14.07 -2.36
C SER A 149 4.06 -12.84 -2.12
N LEU A 150 3.53 -11.69 -2.50
CA LEU A 150 4.13 -10.40 -2.23
C LEU A 150 3.10 -9.47 -1.61
N GLU A 151 3.42 -8.94 -0.44
CA GLU A 151 2.56 -8.03 0.31
C GLU A 151 3.28 -6.74 0.65
N ILE A 152 2.61 -5.60 0.48
CA ILE A 152 3.04 -4.30 1.00
C ILE A 152 2.04 -3.85 2.05
N THR A 153 2.47 -3.82 3.30
CA THR A 153 1.68 -3.33 4.41
C THR A 153 2.12 -1.93 4.82
N TYR A 154 1.19 -0.98 4.78
CA TYR A 154 1.29 0.31 5.44
C TYR A 154 0.56 0.24 6.77
N LEU A 155 1.24 0.53 7.87
CA LEU A 155 0.67 0.50 9.21
C LEU A 155 0.82 1.87 9.89
N CYS A 156 -0.29 2.43 10.36
CA CYS A 156 -0.27 3.66 11.16
C CYS A 156 0.28 3.37 12.57
N ARG A 157 1.52 3.78 12.84
CA ARG A 157 2.22 3.56 14.12
C ARG A 157 1.61 4.35 15.28
N VAL A 158 0.93 5.45 14.98
CA VAL A 158 0.29 6.31 15.98
C VAL A 158 -1.19 6.03 16.17
N CYS A 159 -1.80 5.22 15.29
CA CYS A 159 -3.21 4.82 15.36
C CYS A 159 -3.39 3.43 15.99
N SER A 160 -2.31 2.66 16.10
CA SER A 160 -2.29 1.30 16.64
C SER A 160 -2.43 1.21 18.17
N GLY A 161 -2.75 2.32 18.86
CA GLY A 161 -2.72 2.41 20.32
C GLY A 161 -1.28 2.43 20.87
N ASP A 162 -1.13 2.82 22.13
CA ASP A 162 0.15 2.69 22.83
C ASP A 162 0.43 1.18 23.04
N PRO A 163 1.66 0.65 22.86
CA PRO A 163 1.94 -0.78 23.05
C PRO A 163 1.54 -1.34 24.42
N LYS A 164 1.35 -0.44 25.40
CA LYS A 164 0.86 -0.75 26.74
C LYS A 164 -0.58 -1.27 26.74
N ASP A 165 -1.41 -0.84 25.78
CA ASP A 165 -2.80 -1.33 25.63
C ASP A 165 -2.85 -2.67 24.88
N ALA A 166 -1.85 -2.97 24.03
CA ALA A 166 -1.71 -4.28 23.40
C ALA A 166 -1.30 -5.39 24.40
N GLU A 167 -0.80 -5.02 25.58
CA GLU A 167 -0.47 -5.97 26.64
C GLU A 167 -1.72 -6.59 27.30
N GLN A 168 -2.87 -5.92 27.21
CA GLN A 168 -4.17 -6.49 27.61
C GLN A 168 -4.73 -7.50 26.60
N ALA A 169 -4.16 -7.59 25.38
CA ALA A 169 -4.54 -8.57 24.37
C ALA A 169 -3.71 -9.88 24.45
N LYS A 170 -2.77 -10.00 25.40
CA LYS A 170 -2.09 -11.26 25.73
C LYS A 170 -3.06 -12.21 26.47
N LYS A 171 -4.13 -12.64 25.80
CA LYS A 171 -4.78 -13.89 26.21
C LYS A 171 -3.75 -15.01 26.03
N PRO A 172 -3.54 -15.88 27.03
CA PRO A 172 -2.69 -17.04 26.84
C PRO A 172 -3.19 -17.81 25.62
N TRP A 173 -2.30 -18.08 24.68
CA TRP A 173 -2.60 -18.87 23.49
C TRP A 173 -3.23 -20.19 23.95
N LYS A 174 -4.45 -20.46 23.49
CA LYS A 174 -5.10 -21.76 23.64
C LYS A 174 -5.20 -22.39 22.26
N PRO A 175 -4.81 -23.65 22.06
CA PRO A 175 -5.04 -24.33 20.81
C PRO A 175 -6.56 -24.33 20.53
N LEU A 176 -6.93 -24.00 19.29
CA LEU A 176 -8.31 -24.16 18.83
C LEU A 176 -8.63 -25.66 18.92
N LYS A 177 -9.75 -26.01 19.56
CA LYS A 177 -10.25 -27.40 19.59
C LYS A 177 -10.27 -27.91 18.15
N GLU A 178 -9.70 -29.10 17.94
CA GLU A 178 -9.71 -29.81 16.66
C GLU A 178 -11.11 -29.74 16.05
N VAL A 179 -11.18 -29.21 14.83
CA VAL A 179 -12.39 -29.29 14.02
C VAL A 179 -12.48 -30.75 13.60
N GLN A 180 -13.52 -31.45 14.03
CA GLN A 180 -13.79 -32.80 13.53
C GLN A 180 -14.10 -32.70 12.04
N ASP A 181 -13.37 -33.46 11.23
CA ASP A 181 -13.59 -33.59 9.81
C ASP A 181 -15.02 -34.08 9.55
N LEU A 182 -15.74 -33.37 8.66
CA LEU A 182 -17.02 -33.79 8.08
C LEU A 182 -16.79 -34.72 6.90
#